data_AF-A0A2T7NES4-F1
#
_entry.id   AF-A0A2T7NES4-F1
#
_cell.length_a   1.000
_cell.length_b   1.000
_cell.length_c   1.000
_cell.angle_alpha   90.00
_cell.angle_beta   90.00
_cell.angle_gamma   90.00
#
_symmetry.space_group_name_H-M   'P 1'
#
loop_
_entity.id
_entity.type
_entity.pdbx_description
1 polymer ?
#
loop_
_entity_poly.entity_id
_entity_poly.type
_entity_poly.pdbx_seq_one_letter_code
_entity_poly.pdbx_strand_id
1 'polypeptide(L)'
;MANQPKHKAPEGMEPYDLEGKSDLGALSTEQQEKLNQFKCILAGFLGEALIKRPEDIREFAAEYFTSVDLPGKVQKQLEDRQAVLKQNRILQKI
;
A
#
# COMPACT_ATOMS: atom_id res chain seq x y z
N MET A 1 -4.02 -15.42 0.92
CA MET A 1 -5.43 -15.67 1.29
C MET A 1 -6.12 -14.33 1.30
N ALA A 2 -6.68 -13.89 0.17
CA ALA A 2 -7.52 -12.68 0.12
C ALA A 2 -8.66 -12.84 1.15
N ASN A 3 -8.93 -11.79 1.92
CA ASN A 3 -10.00 -11.81 2.92
C ASN A 3 -11.34 -11.77 2.19
N GLN A 4 -12.13 -12.84 2.27
CA GLN A 4 -13.48 -12.83 1.74
C GLN A 4 -14.35 -11.83 2.53
N PRO A 5 -15.32 -11.16 1.87
CA PRO A 5 -16.22 -10.24 2.53
C PRO A 5 -17.04 -10.94 3.62
N LYS A 6 -17.19 -10.30 4.78
CA LYS A 6 -17.92 -10.84 5.95
C LYS A 6 -19.45 -10.72 5.82
N HIS A 7 -19.93 -10.09 4.75
CA HIS A 7 -21.35 -9.80 4.52
C HIS A 7 -21.72 -10.09 3.06
N LYS A 8 -23.01 -10.30 2.80
CA LYS A 8 -23.53 -10.39 1.43
C LYS A 8 -23.47 -9.04 0.75
N ALA A 9 -23.40 -9.04 -0.58
CA ALA A 9 -23.55 -7.81 -1.36
C ALA A 9 -24.89 -7.14 -1.01
N PRO A 10 -24.94 -5.80 -0.91
CA PRO A 10 -26.19 -5.08 -0.68
C PRO A 10 -27.27 -5.44 -1.70
N GLU A 11 -28.53 -5.43 -1.29
CA GLU A 11 -29.64 -5.68 -2.21
C GLU A 11 -29.64 -4.65 -3.36
N GLY A 12 -29.82 -5.14 -4.59
CA GLY A 12 -29.81 -4.33 -5.81
C GLY A 12 -28.42 -4.02 -6.38
N MET A 13 -27.34 -4.49 -5.74
CA MET A 13 -25.99 -4.46 -6.31
C MET A 13 -25.61 -5.82 -6.89
N GLU A 14 -24.69 -5.83 -7.86
CA GLU A 14 -24.08 -7.08 -8.31
C GLU A 14 -23.35 -7.78 -7.15
N PRO A 15 -23.31 -9.14 -7.16
CA PRO A 15 -22.49 -9.89 -6.22
C PRO A 15 -21.04 -9.41 -6.27
N TYR A 16 -20.33 -9.48 -5.15
CA TYR A 16 -18.89 -9.19 -5.17
C TYR A 16 -18.20 -10.07 -6.21
N ASP A 17 -17.48 -9.44 -7.13
CA ASP A 17 -16.63 -10.11 -8.10
C ASP A 17 -15.46 -10.75 -7.33
N LEU A 18 -15.65 -12.02 -6.98
CA LEU A 18 -14.77 -12.83 -6.11
C LEU A 18 -14.22 -14.05 -6.87
N GLU A 19 -14.07 -13.94 -8.20
CA GLU A 19 -13.51 -14.99 -9.05
C GLU A 19 -12.02 -15.24 -8.77
N GLY A 20 -11.75 -15.96 -7.67
CA GLY A 20 -10.55 -16.77 -7.49
C GLY A 20 -9.70 -16.46 -6.26
N LYS A 21 -8.80 -17.41 -5.94
CA LYS A 21 -7.86 -17.39 -4.79
C LYS A 21 -6.90 -16.18 -4.78
N SER A 22 -6.88 -15.42 -5.86
CA SER A 22 -6.01 -14.27 -6.14
C SER A 22 -6.80 -13.06 -6.64
N ASP A 23 -8.12 -13.02 -6.42
CA ASP A 23 -8.95 -11.95 -6.94
C ASP A 23 -8.89 -10.72 -6.04
N LEU A 24 -8.41 -9.61 -6.59
CA LEU A 24 -7.97 -8.41 -5.87
C LEU A 24 -9.08 -7.35 -5.74
N GLY A 25 -10.32 -7.75 -6.02
CA GLY A 25 -11.43 -6.83 -6.24
C GLY A 25 -11.26 -6.10 -7.57
N ALA A 26 -11.81 -4.89 -7.69
CA ALA A 26 -11.89 -4.13 -8.95
C ALA A 26 -10.54 -3.75 -9.61
N LEU A 27 -9.40 -4.08 -9.00
CA LEU A 27 -8.07 -3.71 -9.49
C LEU A 27 -7.22 -4.95 -9.76
N SER A 28 -6.52 -4.97 -10.88
CA SER A 28 -5.55 -6.02 -11.21
C SER A 28 -4.35 -6.02 -10.26
N THR A 29 -3.59 -7.13 -10.24
CA THR A 29 -2.36 -7.26 -9.44
C THR A 29 -1.36 -6.15 -9.71
N GLU A 30 -1.12 -5.85 -10.98
CA GLU A 30 -0.22 -4.80 -11.39
C GLU A 30 -0.70 -3.41 -10.91
N GLN A 31 -2.02 -3.16 -10.99
CA GLN A 31 -2.60 -1.91 -10.50
C GLN A 31 -2.45 -1.78 -8.98
N GLN A 32 -2.70 -2.87 -8.24
CA GLN A 32 -2.56 -2.87 -6.79
C GLN A 32 -1.10 -2.67 -6.36
N GLU A 33 -0.14 -3.26 -7.07
CA GLU A 33 1.30 -3.08 -6.83
C GLU A 33 1.73 -1.63 -7.07
N LYS A 34 1.34 -1.04 -8.21
CA LYS A 34 1.62 0.37 -8.53
C LYS A 34 1.02 1.31 -7.48
N LEU A 35 -0.22 1.08 -7.07
CA LEU A 35 -0.86 1.88 -6.02
C LEU A 35 -0.17 1.72 -4.67
N ASN A 36 0.28 0.51 -4.33
CA ASN A 36 1.00 0.27 -3.08
C ASN A 36 2.37 0.97 -3.08
N GLN A 37 3.10 0.95 -4.19
CA GLN A 37 4.34 1.71 -4.37
C GLN A 37 4.08 3.21 -4.19
N PHE A 38 3.08 3.75 -4.88
CA PHE A 38 2.71 5.17 -4.79
C PHE A 38 2.37 5.58 -3.35
N LYS A 39 1.58 4.77 -2.64
CA LYS A 39 1.24 5.00 -1.22
C LYS A 39 2.47 4.98 -0.31
N CYS A 40 3.45 4.11 -0.56
CA CYS A 40 4.70 4.06 0.21
C CYS A 40 5.51 5.34 -0.01
N ILE A 41 5.71 5.73 -1.27
CA ILE A 41 6.43 6.95 -1.66
C ILE A 41 5.84 8.17 -0.93
N LEU A 42 4.52 8.37 -1.03
CA LEU A 42 3.84 9.50 -0.39
C LEU A 42 3.89 9.45 1.13
N ALA A 43 3.69 8.27 1.73
CA ALA A 43 3.76 8.13 3.18
C ALA A 43 5.17 8.43 3.72
N GLY A 44 6.22 8.00 3.02
CA GLY A 44 7.60 8.34 3.35
C GLY A 44 7.86 9.85 3.25
N PHE A 45 7.44 10.47 2.14
CA PHE A 45 7.59 11.91 1.93
C PHE A 45 6.89 12.72 3.03
N LEU A 46 5.61 12.44 3.28
CA LEU A 46 4.83 13.14 4.30
C LEU A 46 5.39 12.90 5.70
N GLY A 47 5.85 11.67 5.98
CA GLY A 47 6.51 11.36 7.25
C GLY A 47 7.76 12.21 7.47
N GLU A 48 8.66 12.27 6.49
CA GLU A 48 9.86 13.09 6.58
C GLU A 48 9.54 14.59 6.63
N ALA A 49 8.57 15.07 5.84
CA ALA A 49 8.14 16.47 5.83
C ALA A 49 7.57 16.91 7.19
N LEU A 50 6.75 16.07 7.83
CA LEU A 50 6.16 16.36 9.15
C LEU A 50 7.21 16.34 10.26
N ILE A 51 8.22 15.47 10.16
CA ILE A 51 9.32 15.38 11.14
C ILE A 51 10.28 16.56 10.98
N LYS A 52 10.73 16.84 9.75
CA LYS A 52 11.75 17.85 9.47
C LYS A 52 11.20 19.27 9.41
N ARG A 53 9.90 19.43 9.11
CA ARG A 53 9.21 20.73 8.91
C ARG A 53 10.03 21.71 8.05
N PRO A 54 10.28 21.38 6.77
CA PRO A 54 11.10 22.22 5.90
C PRO A 54 10.48 23.61 5.69
N GLU A 55 11.33 24.62 5.57
CA GLU A 55 10.94 26.00 5.29
C GLU A 55 10.31 26.16 3.88
N ASP A 56 10.89 25.49 2.86
CA ASP A 56 10.28 25.39 1.51
C ASP A 56 9.96 23.93 1.18
N ILE A 57 8.66 23.62 1.18
CA ILE A 57 8.15 22.29 0.88
C ILE A 57 8.42 21.83 -0.56
N ARG A 58 8.54 22.77 -1.51
CA ARG A 58 8.74 22.45 -2.93
C ARG A 58 10.19 22.03 -3.18
N GLU A 59 11.14 22.74 -2.57
CA GLU A 59 12.56 22.38 -2.64
C GLU A 59 12.80 21.01 -1.99
N PHE A 60 12.21 20.80 -0.81
CA PHE A 60 12.26 19.49 -0.14
C PHE A 60 11.65 18.37 -1.01
N ALA A 61 10.53 18.62 -1.70
CA ALA A 61 9.93 17.66 -2.61
C ALA A 61 10.85 17.35 -3.82
N ALA A 62 11.49 18.37 -4.39
CA ALA A 62 12.43 18.19 -5.50
C ALA A 62 13.61 17.30 -5.10
N GLU A 63 14.20 17.55 -3.92
CA GLU A 63 15.27 16.73 -3.37
C GLU A 63 14.80 15.29 -3.08
N TYR A 64 13.66 15.13 -2.40
CA TYR A 64 13.14 13.83 -2.02
C TYR A 64 12.83 12.95 -3.24
N PHE A 65 12.07 13.47 -4.22
CA PHE A 65 11.63 12.70 -5.38
C PHE A 65 12.71 12.49 -6.45
N THR A 66 13.79 13.29 -6.43
CA THR A 66 14.95 13.10 -7.32
C THR A 66 16.04 12.23 -6.70
N SER A 67 15.92 11.86 -5.42
CA SER A 67 16.93 11.05 -4.74
C SER A 67 17.07 9.65 -5.35
N VAL A 68 18.31 9.25 -5.65
CA VAL A 68 18.64 7.94 -6.27
C VAL A 68 18.30 6.77 -5.35
N ASP A 69 18.26 7.01 -4.03
CA ASP A 69 17.97 6.00 -3.00
C ASP A 69 16.46 5.78 -2.77
N LEU A 70 15.59 6.64 -3.30
CA LEU A 70 14.14 6.54 -3.08
C LEU A 70 13.57 5.17 -3.50
N PRO A 71 13.90 4.59 -4.67
CA PRO A 71 13.40 3.26 -5.04
C PRO A 71 13.78 2.17 -4.03
N GLY A 72 15.01 2.22 -3.50
CA GLY A 72 15.49 1.26 -2.50
C GLY A 72 14.73 1.39 -1.17
N LYS A 73 14.50 2.62 -0.70
CA LYS A 73 13.69 2.89 0.50
C LYS A 73 12.26 2.38 0.36
N VAL A 74 11.64 2.61 -0.80
CA VAL A 74 10.26 2.19 -1.09
C VAL A 74 10.16 0.67 -1.13
N GLN A 75 11.11 0.01 -1.79
CA GLN A 75 11.15 -1.44 -1.87
C GLN A 75 11.25 -2.08 -0.48
N LYS A 76 12.17 -1.59 0.35
CA LYS A 76 12.31 -2.04 1.74
C LYS A 76 11.01 -1.82 2.54
N GLN A 77 10.38 -0.66 2.40
CA GLN A 77 9.12 -0.36 3.10
C GLN A 77 7.98 -1.30 2.67
N LEU A 78 7.93 -1.69 1.39
CA LEU A 78 6.97 -2.68 0.90
C LEU A 78 7.23 -4.07 1.49
N GLU A 79 8.48 -4.50 1.55
CA GLU A 79 8.88 -5.79 2.14
C GLU A 79 8.53 -5.86 3.63
N ASP A 80 8.85 -4.81 4.38
CA ASP A 80 8.52 -4.71 5.81
C ASP A 80 7.00 -4.79 6.03
N ARG A 81 6.21 -4.09 5.20
CA ARG A 81 4.74 -4.18 5.24
C ARG A 81 4.23 -5.58 4.93
N GLN A 82 4.81 -6.26 3.93
CA GLN A 82 4.43 -7.63 3.63
C GLN A 82 4.78 -8.59 4.78
N ALA A 83 5.93 -8.39 5.43
CA ALA A 83 6.33 -9.19 6.59
C ALA A 83 5.33 -9.03 7.76
N VAL A 84 4.95 -7.79 8.09
CA VAL A 84 3.94 -7.49 9.13
C VAL A 84 2.59 -8.13 8.79
N LEU A 85 2.14 -8.04 7.53
CA LEU A 85 0.88 -8.67 7.10
C LEU A 85 0.92 -10.20 7.21
N LYS A 86 2.05 -10.83 6.89
CA LYS A 86 2.26 -12.27 7.07
C LYS A 86 2.21 -12.65 8.55
N GLN A 87 2.90 -11.92 9.42
CA GLN A 87 2.90 -12.15 10.86
C GLN A 87 1.51 -12.01 11.47
N ASN A 88 0.77 -10.95 11.13
CA ASN A 88 -0.59 -10.73 11.64
C ASN A 88 -1.55 -11.85 11.23
N ARG A 89 -1.37 -12.44 10.04
CA ARG A 89 -2.16 -13.61 9.61
C ARG A 89 -1.84 -14.88 10.40
N ILE A 90 -0.62 -15.03 10.90
CA ILE A 90 -0.23 -16.17 11.75
C ILE A 90 -0.88 -16.01 13.13
N LEU A 91 -0.84 -14.81 13.70
CA LEU A 91 -1.47 -14.51 15.00
C LEU A 91 -2.98 -14.72 15.00
N GLN A 92 -3.68 -14.46 13.89
CA GLN A 92 -5.12 -14.68 13.75
C GLN A 92 -5.55 -16.15 13.59
N LYS A 93 -4.61 -17.07 13.40
CA LYS A 93 -4.87 -18.50 13.20
C LYS A 93 -4.62 -19.35 14.44
N ILE A 94 -4.14 -18.73 15.52
CA ILE A 94 -3.94 -19.33 16.85
C ILE A 94 -5.12 -18.90 17.71
#